data_AF-A0A2G4SFY3-F1
#
_entry.id   AF-A0A2G4SFY3-F1
#
_cell.length_a   1.000
_cell.length_b   1.000
_cell.length_c   1.000
_cell.angle_alpha   90.00
_cell.angle_beta   90.00
_cell.angle_gamma   90.00
#
_symmetry.space_group_name_H-M   'P 1'
#
loop_
_entity.id
_entity.type
_entity.pdbx_description
1 polymer ?
#
loop_
_entity_poly.entity_id
_entity_poly.type
_entity_poly.pdbx_seq_one_letter_code
_entity_poly.pdbx_strand_id
1 'polypeptide(L)'
;MEEASRVVKTQKKHYNGYFSEQKLLFVYYNRVKLFNAAKSGRLARGIAELTAQKWAKRLKEDKDWNILEKQTNKVNRPKAQLDKRHKIHLLNFYDNKPQVRIVDAVALLTKKFEGFTLKETSVKNFMKEECSFHSRNSPFIQKQETINQKSQIV
;
A
#
# COMPACT_ATOMS: atom_id res chain seq x y z
N MET A 1 27.41 -46.01 3.44
CA MET A 1 25.97 -45.72 3.38
C MET A 1 25.85 -44.31 2.84
N GLU A 2 25.42 -44.20 1.58
CA GLU A 2 25.37 -42.96 0.79
C GLU A 2 24.26 -42.04 1.32
N GLU A 3 24.63 -40.84 1.79
CA GLU A 3 23.68 -39.86 2.34
C GLU A 3 23.07 -39.03 1.20
N ALA A 4 21.88 -39.42 0.76
CA ALA A 4 21.15 -38.75 -0.32
C ALA A 4 20.60 -37.39 0.15
N SER A 5 21.30 -36.30 -0.23
CA SER A 5 20.83 -34.93 -0.04
C SER A 5 19.54 -34.68 -0.85
N ARG A 6 18.42 -34.52 -0.15
CA ARG A 6 17.14 -34.15 -0.76
C ARG A 6 17.18 -32.66 -1.12
N VAL A 7 17.51 -32.36 -2.38
CA VAL A 7 17.34 -31.02 -2.95
C VAL A 7 15.84 -30.72 -3.05
N VAL A 8 15.31 -29.99 -2.07
CA VAL A 8 13.93 -29.48 -2.10
C VAL A 8 13.83 -28.43 -3.19
N LYS A 9 13.31 -28.81 -4.37
CA LYS A 9 13.01 -27.88 -5.46
C LYS A 9 11.90 -26.92 -5.00
N THR A 10 12.27 -25.67 -4.72
CA THR A 10 11.33 -24.59 -4.39
C THR A 10 10.59 -24.16 -5.65
N GLN A 11 9.49 -24.84 -5.97
CA GLN A 11 8.58 -24.38 -7.02
C GLN A 11 7.96 -23.04 -6.59
N LYS A 12 8.24 -21.98 -7.36
CA LYS A 12 7.61 -20.67 -7.15
C LYS A 12 6.10 -20.83 -7.40
N LYS A 13 5.29 -20.67 -6.35
CA LYS A 13 3.83 -20.71 -6.45
C LYS A 13 3.36 -19.59 -7.37
N HIS A 14 2.76 -19.94 -8.50
CA HIS A 14 2.07 -18.98 -9.35
C HIS A 14 0.75 -18.58 -8.68
N TYR A 15 0.63 -17.32 -8.29
CA TYR A 15 -0.60 -16.81 -7.70
C TYR A 15 -1.58 -16.46 -8.81
N ASN A 16 -2.79 -17.01 -8.75
CA ASN A 16 -3.85 -16.64 -9.68
C ASN A 16 -4.40 -15.26 -9.31
N GLY A 17 -4.08 -14.26 -10.12
CA GLY A 17 -4.75 -12.97 -10.11
C GLY A 17 -6.08 -13.05 -10.87
N TYR A 18 -7.13 -12.42 -10.34
CA TYR A 18 -8.41 -12.27 -11.01
C TYR A 18 -8.70 -10.81 -11.30
N PHE A 19 -9.13 -10.51 -12.53
CA PHE A 19 -9.49 -9.17 -12.95
C PHE A 19 -10.76 -8.68 -12.25
N SER A 20 -10.91 -7.34 -12.16
CA SER A 20 -12.09 -6.72 -11.57
C SER A 20 -13.39 -7.16 -12.26
N GLU A 21 -13.36 -7.32 -13.59
CA GLU A 21 -14.50 -7.82 -14.36
C GLU A 21 -14.92 -9.24 -13.95
N GLN A 22 -13.96 -10.14 -13.74
CA GLN A 22 -14.25 -11.51 -13.29
C GLN A 22 -14.90 -11.48 -11.90
N LYS A 23 -14.39 -10.65 -10.99
CA LYS A 23 -14.96 -10.46 -9.65
C LYS A 23 -16.39 -9.93 -9.71
N LEU A 24 -16.65 -8.93 -10.54
CA LEU A 24 -17.99 -8.35 -10.72
C LEU A 24 -18.97 -9.37 -11.30
N LEU A 25 -18.59 -10.08 -12.36
CA LEU A 25 -19.41 -11.13 -12.96
C LEU A 25 -19.73 -12.24 -11.96
N PHE A 26 -18.75 -12.63 -11.13
CA PHE A 26 -18.98 -13.60 -10.08
C PHE A 26 -20.04 -13.14 -9.07
N VAL A 27 -19.93 -11.89 -8.57
CA VAL A 27 -20.91 -11.32 -7.64
C VAL A 27 -22.29 -11.26 -8.28
N TYR A 28 -22.38 -10.82 -9.53
CA TYR A 28 -23.63 -10.77 -10.28
C TYR A 28 -24.30 -12.15 -10.35
N TYR A 29 -23.58 -13.18 -10.81
CA TYR A 29 -24.14 -14.52 -10.93
C TYR A 29 -24.51 -15.13 -9.58
N ASN A 30 -23.70 -14.91 -8.54
CA ASN A 30 -23.94 -15.51 -7.23
C ASN A 30 -25.03 -14.80 -6.41
N ARG A 31 -25.12 -13.46 -6.49
CA ARG A 31 -26.01 -12.64 -5.64
C ARG A 31 -27.24 -12.11 -6.34
N VAL A 32 -27.16 -11.82 -7.63
CA VAL A 32 -28.31 -11.34 -8.42
C VAL A 32 -29.01 -12.53 -9.07
N LYS A 33 -28.27 -13.43 -9.72
CA LYS A 33 -28.86 -14.63 -10.37
C LYS A 33 -29.00 -15.84 -9.45
N LEU A 34 -28.54 -15.74 -8.19
CA LEU A 34 -28.64 -16.78 -7.16
C LEU A 34 -28.06 -18.14 -7.59
N PHE A 35 -27.07 -18.14 -8.48
CA PHE A 35 -26.38 -19.36 -8.87
C PHE A 35 -25.43 -19.83 -7.77
N ASN A 36 -25.21 -21.15 -7.71
CA ASN A 36 -24.21 -21.71 -6.81
C ASN A 36 -22.80 -21.20 -7.13
N ALA A 37 -21.90 -21.31 -6.16
CA ALA A 37 -20.55 -20.74 -6.25
C ALA A 37 -19.76 -21.29 -7.44
N ALA A 38 -19.80 -22.61 -7.65
CA ALA A 38 -19.07 -23.28 -8.72
C ALA A 38 -19.53 -22.82 -10.13
N LYS A 39 -20.85 -22.76 -10.35
CA LYS A 39 -21.45 -22.27 -11.60
C LYS A 39 -21.12 -20.80 -11.84
N SER A 40 -21.23 -19.98 -10.79
CA SER A 40 -20.89 -18.55 -10.87
C SER A 40 -19.42 -18.33 -11.24
N GLY A 41 -18.51 -19.13 -10.66
CA GLY A 41 -17.08 -19.08 -10.97
C GLY A 41 -16.77 -19.44 -12.42
N ARG A 42 -17.38 -20.51 -12.94
CA ARG A 42 -17.23 -20.91 -14.35
C ARG A 42 -17.70 -19.81 -15.31
N LEU A 43 -18.87 -19.22 -15.06
CA LEU A 43 -19.44 -18.17 -15.89
C LEU A 43 -18.66 -16.84 -15.81
N ALA A 44 -17.94 -16.60 -14.72
CA ALA A 44 -17.10 -15.42 -14.52
C ALA A 44 -15.72 -15.54 -15.20
N ARG A 45 -15.69 -16.06 -16.43
CA ARG A 45 -14.46 -16.33 -17.21
C ARG A 45 -13.49 -17.29 -16.48
N GLY A 46 -14.02 -18.37 -15.89
CA GLY A 46 -13.20 -19.47 -15.38
C GLY A 46 -12.49 -19.22 -14.04
N ILE A 47 -13.19 -18.69 -13.04
CA ILE A 47 -12.67 -18.64 -11.67
C ILE A 47 -12.58 -20.06 -11.11
N ALA A 48 -11.44 -20.39 -10.48
CA ALA A 48 -11.24 -21.67 -9.84
C ALA A 48 -12.32 -21.94 -8.78
N GLU A 49 -12.85 -23.16 -8.76
CA GLU A 49 -14.01 -23.49 -7.93
C GLU A 49 -13.76 -23.23 -6.44
N LEU A 50 -12.59 -23.59 -5.92
CA LEU A 50 -12.22 -23.30 -4.52
C LEU A 50 -12.19 -21.80 -4.22
N THR A 51 -11.74 -20.97 -5.16
CA THR A 51 -11.76 -19.51 -5.02
C THR A 51 -13.21 -19.01 -4.99
N ALA A 52 -14.04 -19.47 -5.91
CA ALA A 52 -15.44 -19.11 -5.98
C ALA A 52 -16.21 -19.50 -4.69
N GLN A 53 -15.96 -20.69 -4.15
CA GLN A 53 -16.52 -21.13 -2.87
C GLN A 53 -16.05 -20.25 -1.71
N LYS A 54 -14.76 -19.93 -1.62
CA LYS A 54 -14.21 -19.01 -0.61
C LYS A 54 -14.83 -17.62 -0.70
N TRP A 55 -14.99 -17.08 -1.91
CA TRP A 55 -15.61 -15.77 -2.13
C TRP A 55 -17.09 -15.78 -1.74
N ALA A 56 -17.84 -16.82 -2.14
CA ALA A 56 -19.23 -16.97 -1.74
C ALA A 56 -19.39 -17.05 -0.21
N LYS A 57 -18.51 -17.78 0.48
CA LYS A 57 -18.48 -17.86 1.95
C LYS A 57 -18.24 -16.48 2.57
N ARG A 58 -17.19 -15.78 2.15
CA ARG A 58 -16.87 -14.44 2.70
C ARG A 58 -17.98 -13.42 2.46
N LEU A 59 -18.56 -13.40 1.26
CA LEU A 59 -19.72 -12.53 0.98
C LEU A 59 -20.95 -12.85 1.86
N LYS A 60 -21.02 -14.04 2.49
CA LYS A 60 -22.09 -14.37 3.46
C LYS A 60 -21.73 -13.91 4.86
N GLU A 61 -20.48 -14.09 5.26
CA GLU A 61 -19.99 -13.79 6.61
C GLU A 61 -19.80 -12.28 6.83
N ASP A 62 -19.24 -11.59 5.84
CA ASP A 62 -18.88 -10.18 5.91
C ASP A 62 -19.63 -9.41 4.80
N LYS A 63 -20.64 -8.63 5.22
CA LYS A 63 -21.49 -7.83 4.33
C LYS A 63 -20.73 -6.67 3.71
N ASP A 64 -19.70 -6.16 4.40
CA ASP A 64 -18.88 -5.04 3.97
C ASP A 64 -17.64 -5.50 3.21
N TRP A 65 -17.53 -6.82 2.96
CA TRP A 65 -16.38 -7.39 2.27
C TRP A 65 -16.28 -6.90 0.83
N ASN A 66 -15.33 -6.01 0.58
CA ASN A 66 -15.04 -5.54 -0.76
C ASN A 66 -14.19 -6.56 -1.54
N ILE A 67 -14.82 -7.30 -2.45
CA ILE A 67 -14.16 -8.28 -3.31
C ILE A 67 -13.17 -7.64 -4.31
N LEU A 68 -13.39 -6.38 -4.70
CA LEU A 68 -12.56 -5.65 -5.66
C LEU A 68 -11.29 -5.14 -5.02
N GLU A 69 -11.36 -4.80 -3.73
CA GLU A 69 -10.22 -4.28 -2.99
C GLU A 69 -9.07 -5.29 -2.98
N LYS A 70 -7.85 -4.79 -3.21
CA LYS A 70 -6.65 -5.58 -3.01
C LYS A 70 -6.54 -5.89 -1.52
N GLN A 71 -6.72 -7.17 -1.19
CA GLN A 71 -6.43 -7.71 0.14
C GLN A 71 -4.92 -7.83 0.40
N THR A 72 -4.14 -6.80 0.03
CA THR A 72 -2.76 -6.68 0.47
C THR A 72 -2.75 -6.56 2.00
N ASN A 73 -1.72 -7.12 2.65
CA ASN A 73 -1.51 -7.23 4.09
C ASN A 73 -1.62 -5.89 4.86
N LYS A 74 -2.81 -5.30 4.95
CA LYS A 74 -3.09 -4.16 5.81
C LYS A 74 -3.02 -4.56 7.29
N VAL A 75 -3.34 -5.82 7.59
CA VAL A 75 -3.43 -6.36 8.95
C VAL A 75 -2.05 -6.59 9.59
N ASN A 76 -1.02 -6.90 8.80
CA ASN A 76 0.34 -7.19 9.28
C ASN A 76 1.36 -6.09 8.92
N ARG A 77 0.89 -4.89 8.57
CA ARG A 77 1.81 -3.78 8.26
C ARG A 77 2.33 -3.22 9.60
N PRO A 78 3.66 -3.18 9.82
CA PRO A 78 4.20 -2.51 11.01
C PRO A 78 3.75 -1.05 11.02
N LYS A 79 3.43 -0.53 12.21
CA LYS A 79 3.07 0.87 12.39
C LYS A 79 4.17 1.75 11.78
N ALA A 80 3.78 2.79 11.04
CA ALA A 80 4.74 3.72 10.46
C ALA A 80 5.63 4.28 11.58
N GLN A 81 6.95 4.27 11.35
CA GLN A 81 7.93 4.78 12.32
C GLN A 81 7.75 6.29 12.58
N LEU A 82 7.18 7.01 11.61
CA LEU A 82 6.87 8.43 11.71
C LEU A 82 5.38 8.62 12.07
N ASP A 83 5.15 9.07 13.30
CA ASP A 83 3.84 9.47 13.84
C ASP A 83 3.66 11.02 13.87
N LYS A 84 2.47 11.48 14.29
CA LYS A 84 2.07 12.91 14.41
C LYS A 84 3.04 13.77 15.23
N ARG A 85 3.72 13.21 16.23
CA ARG A 85 4.73 13.93 17.05
C ARG A 85 5.92 14.41 16.21
N HIS A 86 6.39 13.55 15.29
CA HIS A 86 7.50 13.87 14.39
C HIS A 86 7.07 14.92 13.36
N LYS A 87 5.80 14.90 12.92
CA LYS A 87 5.24 15.91 12.02
C LYS A 87 5.33 17.32 12.60
N ILE A 88 4.93 17.52 13.85
CA ILE A 88 4.99 18.83 14.50
C ILE A 88 6.44 19.34 14.58
N HIS A 89 7.40 18.47 14.89
CA HIS A 89 8.81 18.87 14.91
C HIS A 89 9.38 19.17 13.54
N LEU A 90 8.99 18.43 12.51
CA LEU A 90 9.39 18.74 11.13
C LEU A 90 8.80 20.08 10.68
N LEU A 91 7.52 20.34 10.94
CA LEU A 91 6.88 21.60 10.57
C LEU A 91 7.57 22.80 11.24
N ASN A 92 7.71 22.78 12.57
CA ASN A 92 8.41 23.84 13.29
C ASN A 92 9.85 24.04 12.81
N PHE A 93 10.53 22.97 12.38
CA PHE A 93 11.90 23.05 11.87
C PHE A 93 11.98 23.74 10.51
N TYR A 94 11.07 23.40 9.60
CA TYR A 94 11.02 24.00 8.26
C TYR A 94 10.44 25.43 8.27
N ASP A 95 9.52 25.74 9.19
CA ASP A 95 8.99 27.09 9.36
C ASP A 95 10.09 28.06 9.84
N ASN A 96 10.93 27.62 10.77
CA ASN A 96 12.07 28.41 11.24
C ASN A 96 13.20 28.49 10.22
N LYS A 97 13.41 27.44 9.40
CA LYS A 97 14.51 27.36 8.44
C LYS A 97 14.07 26.67 7.14
N PRO A 98 13.47 27.42 6.20
CA PRO A 98 12.89 26.86 4.98
C PRO A 98 13.88 26.23 3.98
N GLN A 99 15.17 26.59 4.05
CA GLN A 99 16.20 26.14 3.12
C GLN A 99 16.89 24.83 3.56
N VAL A 100 16.44 24.22 4.65
CA VAL A 100 17.13 23.11 5.29
C VAL A 100 16.98 21.80 4.50
N ARG A 101 18.05 21.00 4.46
CA ARG A 101 18.05 19.74 3.73
C ARG A 101 17.36 18.64 4.54
N ILE A 102 16.88 17.62 3.84
CA ILE A 102 16.23 16.44 4.48
C ILE A 102 17.20 15.71 5.41
N VAL A 103 18.50 15.73 5.10
CA VAL A 103 19.57 15.15 5.93
C VAL A 103 19.56 15.75 7.34
N ASP A 104 19.41 17.07 7.44
CA ASP A 104 19.39 17.78 8.72
C ASP A 104 18.10 17.49 9.48
N ALA A 105 16.97 17.31 8.77
CA ALA A 105 15.71 16.90 9.37
C ALA A 105 15.78 15.47 9.94
N VAL A 106 16.46 14.55 9.24
CA VAL A 106 16.74 13.20 9.76
C VAL A 106 17.62 13.29 11.00
N ALA A 107 18.71 14.07 10.97
CA ALA A 107 19.59 14.25 12.12
C ALA A 107 18.87 14.86 13.33
N LEU A 108 18.02 15.86 13.12
CA LEU A 108 17.19 16.47 14.16
C LEU A 108 16.26 15.44 14.79
N LEU A 109 15.55 14.68 13.96
CA LEU A 109 14.64 13.65 14.42
C LEU A 109 15.40 12.60 15.24
N THR A 110 16.45 11.99 14.67
CA THR A 110 17.25 10.95 15.34
C THR A 110 17.88 11.45 16.64
N LYS A 111 18.26 12.73 16.73
CA LYS A 111 18.76 13.33 17.97
C LYS A 111 17.66 13.52 19.02
N LYS A 112 16.43 13.80 18.59
CA LYS A 112 15.33 14.23 19.48
C LYS A 112 14.49 13.07 20.01
N PHE A 113 14.45 11.93 19.34
CA PHE A 113 13.87 10.73 19.93
C PHE A 113 14.87 9.58 19.88
N GLU A 114 15.04 8.91 21.01
CA GLU A 114 16.02 7.84 21.18
C GLU A 114 15.53 6.55 20.52
N GLY A 115 16.45 5.78 19.95
CA GLY A 115 16.18 4.40 19.52
C GLY A 115 15.54 4.23 18.14
N PHE A 116 15.62 5.21 17.24
CA PHE A 116 15.14 5.01 15.87
C PHE A 116 16.15 5.45 14.80
N THR A 117 16.25 4.66 13.74
CA THR A 117 17.08 4.94 12.56
C THR A 117 16.16 5.31 11.40
N LEU A 118 16.26 6.52 10.86
CA LEU A 118 15.48 6.96 9.71
C LEU A 118 16.30 6.97 8.43
N LYS A 119 15.66 6.53 7.34
CA LYS A 119 16.14 6.79 5.98
C LYS A 119 15.58 8.13 5.51
N GLU A 120 16.38 8.88 4.74
CA GLU A 120 15.94 10.13 4.11
C GLU A 120 14.68 9.92 3.25
N THR A 121 14.58 8.79 2.56
CA THR A 121 13.41 8.42 1.76
C THR A 121 12.13 8.31 2.60
N SER A 122 12.23 7.83 3.84
CA SER A 122 11.10 7.75 4.76
C SER A 122 10.60 9.14 5.15
N VAL A 123 11.51 10.08 5.45
CA VAL A 123 11.15 11.48 5.77
C VAL A 123 10.59 12.19 4.54
N LYS A 124 11.18 11.99 3.37
CA LYS A 124 10.70 12.55 2.11
C LYS A 124 9.28 12.11 1.78
N ASN A 125 9.00 10.81 1.87
CA ASN A 125 7.66 10.26 1.64
C ASN A 125 6.66 10.76 2.69
N PHE A 126 7.06 10.78 3.96
CA PHE A 126 6.23 11.30 5.05
C PHE A 126 5.87 12.77 4.85
N MET A 127 6.82 13.61 4.44
CA MET A 127 6.53 15.02 4.12
C MET A 127 5.56 15.16 2.95
N LYS A 128 5.68 14.32 1.92
CA LYS A 128 4.80 14.35 0.75
C LYS A 128 3.37 13.89 1.08
N GLU A 129 3.23 12.82 1.84
CA GLU A 129 1.95 12.18 2.14
C GLU A 129 1.21 12.89 3.29
N GLU A 130 1.93 13.29 4.34
CA GLU A 130 1.31 13.75 5.59
C GLU A 130 1.46 15.27 5.80
N CYS A 131 2.48 15.94 5.23
CA CYS A 131 2.71 17.38 5.42
C CYS A 131 2.21 18.26 4.25
N SER A 132 1.74 17.68 3.15
CA SER A 132 1.23 18.39 1.97
C SER A 132 0.00 19.28 2.23
N PHE A 133 -0.70 19.11 3.36
CA PHE A 133 -1.80 19.98 3.77
C PHE A 133 -1.37 21.30 4.45
N HIS A 134 -0.15 21.39 5.00
CA HIS A 134 0.33 22.60 5.70
C HIS A 134 1.13 23.55 4.80
N SER A 135 1.34 23.19 3.54
CA SER A 135 2.42 23.75 2.72
C SER A 135 2.02 24.82 1.72
N ARG A 136 0.86 25.50 1.86
CA ARG A 136 0.57 26.66 1.00
C ARG A 136 1.64 27.76 1.09
N ASN A 137 2.46 27.75 2.15
CA ASN A 137 3.55 28.70 2.35
C ASN A 137 4.95 28.06 2.50
N SER A 138 5.14 26.76 2.19
CA SER A 138 6.45 26.12 2.35
C SER A 138 7.25 26.15 1.03
N PRO A 139 8.41 26.83 0.97
CA PRO A 139 9.21 26.99 -0.26
C PRO A 139 9.81 25.68 -0.80
N PHE A 140 9.74 24.57 -0.05
CA PHE A 140 10.14 23.24 -0.52
C PHE A 140 9.16 22.66 -1.55
N ILE A 141 7.85 22.92 -1.40
CA ILE A 141 6.82 22.48 -2.35
C ILE A 141 6.83 23.34 -3.61
N GLN A 142 7.02 24.66 -3.46
CA GLN A 142 7.13 25.59 -4.60
C GLN A 142 8.29 25.22 -5.53
N LYS A 143 9.44 24.77 -4.99
CA LYS A 143 10.58 24.30 -5.80
C LYS A 143 10.28 23.00 -6.58
N GLN A 144 9.46 22.08 -6.05
CA GLN A 144 9.10 20.86 -6.79
C GLN A 144 8.04 21.13 -7.86
N GLU A 145 7.08 22.02 -7.60
CA GLU A 145 6.08 22.44 -8.59
C GLU A 145 6.71 23.19 -9.77
N THR A 146 7.67 24.09 -9.52
CA THR A 146 8.39 24.80 -10.59
C THR A 146 9.28 23.89 -11.44
N ILE A 147 9.85 22.83 -10.87
CA ILE A 147 10.61 21.83 -11.64
C ILE A 147 9.68 21.01 -12.53
N ASN A 148 8.53 20.57 -12.01
CA ASN A 148 7.59 19.76 -12.78
C ASN A 148 6.92 20.55 -13.92
N GLN A 149 6.68 21.85 -13.76
CA GLN A 149 6.17 22.72 -14.82
C GLN A 149 7.17 22.93 -15.96
N LYS A 150 8.48 22.99 -15.67
CA LYS A 150 9.52 23.11 -16.70
C LYS A 150 9.71 21.82 -17.51
N SER A 151 9.39 20.65 -16.94
CA SER A 151 9.49 19.35 -17.64
C SER A 151 8.32 19.03 -18.57
N GLN A 152 7.26 19.85 -18.59
CA GLN A 152 6.12 19.72 -19.51
C GLN A 152 6.20 20.69 -20.71
N ILE A 153 7.22 21.54 -20.74
CA ILE A 153 7.51 22.48 -21.83
C ILE A 153 8.86 22.08 -22.45
N VAL A 154 8.97 20.83 -22.91
CA VAL A 154 9.95 20.36 -23.90
C VAL A 154 9.28 19.30 -24.75
#